data_AF-A0A3B1C090-F1
#
_entry.id   AF-A0A3B1C090-F1
#
_cell.length_a   1.000
_cell.length_b   1.000
_cell.length_c   1.000
_cell.angle_alpha   90.00
_cell.angle_beta   90.00
_cell.angle_gamma   90.00
#
_symmetry.space_group_name_H-M   'P 1'
#
loop_
_entity.id
_entity.type
_entity.pdbx_description
1 polymer ?
#
loop_
_entity_poly.entity_id
_entity_poly.type
_entity_poly.pdbx_seq_one_letter_code
_entity_poly.pdbx_strand_id
1 'polypeptide(L)'
;MKHGFGRTIALAAPLLAVAMALAISLSYNAVKSPGFCVSCHLPSDSSKPLHQKKMEMMISDKPLSLAGVHYKSEKSALGCLECHHGANLSEKMGIFWFQIKNTFLYFIGNYEEPKTLTSPVSDKFCSSCHGGMRAKAVSPNYHSMMSHDGLKEITCVKCHTLHTPPAPGGGFLDKKKVLTACALCHKNPAQSEILQKSLGVRANKAH
;
A
#
# COMPACT_ATOMS: atom_id res chain seq x y z
N MET A 1 -14.38 44.70 -40.93
CA MET A 1 -13.47 43.62 -40.47
C MET A 1 -13.71 43.24 -39.00
N LYS A 2 -14.96 42.92 -38.58
CA LYS A 2 -15.29 42.63 -37.16
C LYS A 2 -15.84 41.20 -36.91
N HIS A 3 -15.83 40.32 -37.91
CA HIS A 3 -16.36 38.95 -37.80
C HIS A 3 -15.29 37.84 -37.69
N GLY A 4 -14.00 38.19 -37.56
CA GLY A 4 -12.91 37.21 -37.55
C GLY A 4 -12.55 36.63 -36.18
N PHE A 5 -12.75 37.37 -35.09
CA PHE A 5 -12.17 37.02 -33.78
C PHE A 5 -13.03 36.05 -32.96
N GLY A 6 -14.36 36.02 -33.17
CA GLY A 6 -15.26 35.13 -32.43
C GLY A 6 -15.18 33.66 -32.87
N ARG A 7 -14.86 33.41 -34.15
CA ARG A 7 -14.78 32.05 -34.72
C ARG A 7 -13.51 31.30 -34.33
N THR A 8 -12.40 32.00 -34.13
CA THR A 8 -11.13 31.39 -33.69
C THR A 8 -11.17 30.94 -32.22
N ILE A 9 -11.86 31.67 -31.34
CA ILE A 9 -12.01 31.28 -29.93
C ILE A 9 -12.94 30.07 -29.77
N ALA A 10 -14.01 29.96 -30.57
CA ALA A 10 -14.95 28.85 -30.51
C ALA A 10 -14.34 27.48 -30.87
N LEU A 11 -13.29 27.45 -31.72
CA LEU A 11 -12.59 26.22 -32.10
C LEU A 11 -11.38 25.91 -31.21
N ALA A 12 -10.78 26.91 -30.55
CA ALA A 12 -9.62 26.71 -29.69
C ALA A 12 -9.98 26.05 -28.34
N ALA A 13 -11.13 26.40 -27.75
CA ALA A 13 -11.58 25.83 -26.48
C ALA A 13 -11.76 24.29 -26.49
N PRO A 14 -12.46 23.67 -27.47
CA PRO A 14 -12.58 22.21 -27.51
C PRO A 14 -11.24 21.51 -27.76
N LEU A 15 -10.35 22.09 -28.59
CA LEU A 15 -9.01 21.54 -28.81
C LEU A 15 -8.17 21.54 -27.54
N LEU A 16 -8.22 22.62 -26.76
CA LEU A 16 -7.52 22.70 -25.48
C LEU A 16 -8.09 21.68 -24.46
N ALA A 17 -9.41 21.55 -24.37
CA ALA A 17 -10.04 20.58 -23.49
C ALA A 17 -9.63 19.12 -23.84
N VAL A 18 -9.60 18.79 -25.13
CA VAL A 18 -9.13 17.48 -25.62
C VAL A 18 -7.65 17.27 -25.27
N ALA A 19 -6.80 18.28 -25.51
CA ALA A 19 -5.38 18.20 -25.19
C ALA A 19 -5.13 18.00 -23.69
N MET A 20 -5.88 18.71 -22.82
CA MET A 20 -5.82 18.52 -21.37
C MET A 20 -6.27 17.12 -20.95
N ALA A 21 -7.38 16.63 -21.50
CA ALA A 21 -7.88 15.29 -21.19
C ALA A 21 -6.86 14.20 -21.60
N LEU A 22 -6.23 14.34 -22.77
CA LEU A 22 -5.16 13.47 -23.22
C LEU A 22 -3.94 13.53 -22.29
N ALA A 23 -3.49 14.74 -21.93
CA ALA A 23 -2.35 14.91 -21.02
C ALA A 23 -2.62 14.27 -19.65
N ILE A 24 -3.84 14.43 -19.11
CA ILE A 24 -4.25 13.79 -17.85
C ILE A 24 -4.25 12.27 -17.99
N SER A 25 -4.82 11.73 -19.08
CA SER A 25 -4.91 10.29 -19.32
C SER A 25 -3.52 9.64 -19.45
N LEU A 26 -2.64 10.25 -20.25
CA LEU A 26 -1.26 9.78 -20.42
C LEU A 26 -0.48 9.86 -19.10
N SER A 27 -0.62 10.97 -18.37
CA SER A 27 0.02 11.15 -17.06
C SER A 27 -0.48 10.10 -16.07
N TYR A 28 -1.78 9.83 -16.05
CA TYR A 28 -2.37 8.83 -15.16
C TYR A 28 -1.86 7.42 -15.45
N ASN A 29 -1.73 7.05 -16.73
CA ASN A 29 -1.16 5.76 -17.13
C ASN A 29 0.32 5.66 -16.77
N ALA A 30 1.09 6.73 -16.96
CA ALA A 30 2.48 6.79 -16.53
C ALA A 30 2.60 6.62 -15.01
N VAL A 31 1.79 7.35 -14.24
CA VAL A 31 1.80 7.34 -12.77
C VAL A 31 1.41 5.98 -12.20
N LYS A 32 0.52 5.24 -12.89
CA LYS A 32 0.17 3.85 -12.55
C LYS A 32 1.28 2.84 -12.79
N SER A 33 2.23 3.15 -13.65
CA SER A 33 3.28 2.21 -13.98
C SER A 33 4.17 1.96 -12.75
N PRO A 34 4.57 0.71 -12.47
CA PRO A 34 5.52 0.40 -11.42
C PRO A 34 6.83 1.21 -11.55
N GLY A 35 7.24 1.48 -12.79
CA GLY A 35 8.44 2.24 -13.13
C GLY A 35 8.39 3.70 -12.67
N PHE A 36 7.23 4.36 -12.73
CA PHE A 36 7.09 5.75 -12.29
C PHE A 36 7.34 5.93 -10.80
N CYS A 37 6.83 5.02 -9.96
CA CYS A 37 7.06 5.13 -8.53
C CYS A 37 8.55 5.03 -8.19
N VAL A 38 9.32 4.20 -8.89
CA VAL A 38 10.76 4.06 -8.64
C VAL A 38 11.63 5.08 -9.38
N SER A 39 11.10 5.80 -10.38
CA SER A 39 11.90 6.72 -11.18
C SER A 39 12.35 7.95 -10.40
N CYS A 40 11.60 8.36 -9.37
CA CYS A 40 11.97 9.51 -8.52
C CYS A 40 12.76 9.09 -7.26
N HIS A 41 12.67 7.82 -6.86
CA HIS A 41 13.40 7.26 -5.71
C HIS A 41 14.80 6.75 -6.14
N LEU A 42 15.52 7.58 -6.90
CA LEU A 42 16.72 7.23 -7.64
C LEU A 42 17.84 6.62 -6.78
N PRO A 43 18.67 5.72 -7.37
CA PRO A 43 19.84 5.14 -6.75
C PRO A 43 21.03 6.12 -6.87
N SER A 44 20.99 7.29 -6.23
CA SER A 44 22.14 8.21 -6.32
C SER A 44 23.27 7.88 -5.33
N ASP A 45 23.04 6.99 -4.36
CA ASP A 45 24.13 6.33 -3.62
C ASP A 45 23.66 4.96 -3.08
N SER A 46 24.36 3.92 -3.48
CA SER A 46 23.92 2.52 -3.60
C SER A 46 23.68 1.73 -2.31
N SER A 47 23.49 2.38 -1.16
CA SER A 47 23.40 1.65 0.11
C SER A 47 21.99 1.22 0.53
N LYS A 48 20.90 1.77 -0.06
CA LYS A 48 19.50 1.32 0.16
C LYS A 48 18.44 2.15 -0.63
N PRO A 49 18.15 1.85 -1.90
CA PRO A 49 16.94 2.39 -2.54
C PRO A 49 15.70 1.84 -1.84
N LEU A 50 14.93 2.70 -1.16
CA LEU A 50 13.86 2.32 -0.22
C LEU A 50 12.76 1.47 -0.87
N HIS A 51 12.66 1.52 -2.19
CA HIS A 51 11.66 0.83 -3.00
C HIS A 51 12.22 -0.22 -3.97
N GLN A 52 13.49 -0.16 -4.38
CA GLN A 52 14.00 -1.07 -5.43
C GLN A 52 13.83 -2.54 -5.05
N LYS A 53 14.31 -2.97 -3.89
CA LYS A 53 14.16 -4.37 -3.44
C LYS A 53 12.68 -4.77 -3.32
N LYS A 54 11.82 -3.86 -2.86
CA LYS A 54 10.37 -4.10 -2.75
C LYS A 54 9.74 -4.32 -4.13
N MET A 55 10.21 -3.57 -5.11
CA MET A 55 9.74 -3.60 -6.49
C MET A 55 10.23 -4.83 -7.22
N GLU A 56 11.51 -5.19 -7.07
CA GLU A 56 12.07 -6.46 -7.53
C GLU A 56 11.25 -7.65 -7.02
N MET A 57 10.93 -7.68 -5.72
CA MET A 57 10.08 -8.74 -5.14
C MET A 57 8.63 -8.72 -5.64
N MET A 58 8.09 -7.55 -5.99
CA MET A 58 6.72 -7.39 -6.47
C MET A 58 6.59 -7.84 -7.92
N ILE A 59 7.53 -7.45 -8.79
CA ILE A 59 7.47 -7.73 -10.24
C ILE A 59 8.12 -9.07 -10.62
N SER A 60 8.94 -9.66 -9.75
CA SER A 60 9.56 -10.98 -9.91
C SER A 60 8.58 -12.03 -10.45
N ASP A 61 9.03 -12.87 -11.40
CA ASP A 61 8.25 -13.94 -12.03
C ASP A 61 7.39 -14.72 -11.03
N LYS A 62 7.98 -15.10 -9.91
CA LYS A 62 7.28 -15.67 -8.76
C LYS A 62 7.00 -14.56 -7.74
N PRO A 63 5.77 -14.46 -7.18
CA PRO A 63 5.45 -13.44 -6.18
C PRO A 63 6.22 -13.70 -4.89
N LEU A 64 7.29 -12.94 -4.68
CA LEU A 64 8.17 -13.07 -3.50
C LEU A 64 7.67 -12.25 -2.31
N SER A 65 6.50 -11.62 -2.42
CA SER A 65 5.92 -10.79 -1.37
C SER A 65 4.40 -10.77 -1.51
N LEU A 66 3.68 -10.38 -0.46
CA LEU A 66 2.23 -10.25 -0.53
C LEU A 66 1.80 -9.15 -1.51
N ALA A 67 2.61 -8.10 -1.64
CA ALA A 67 2.44 -7.10 -2.70
C ALA A 67 2.56 -7.74 -4.09
N GLY A 68 3.56 -8.62 -4.29
CA GLY A 68 3.71 -9.37 -5.54
C GLY A 68 2.54 -10.29 -5.86
N VAL A 69 1.92 -10.91 -4.85
CA VAL A 69 0.70 -11.71 -5.05
C VAL A 69 -0.45 -10.84 -5.56
N HIS A 70 -0.66 -9.67 -4.96
CA HIS A 70 -1.70 -8.75 -5.43
C HIS A 70 -1.38 -8.17 -6.80
N TYR A 71 -0.11 -7.88 -7.08
CA TYR A 71 0.33 -7.35 -8.37
C TYR A 71 0.09 -8.36 -9.51
N LYS A 72 0.28 -9.65 -9.24
CA LYS A 72 0.12 -10.74 -10.23
C LYS A 72 -1.23 -11.45 -10.19
N SER A 73 -2.16 -11.00 -9.36
CA SER A 73 -3.49 -11.62 -9.25
C SER A 73 -4.26 -11.43 -10.56
N GLU A 74 -4.69 -12.53 -11.20
CA GLU A 74 -5.52 -12.47 -12.41
C GLU A 74 -6.90 -11.84 -12.15
N LYS A 75 -7.42 -11.99 -10.93
CA LYS A 75 -8.76 -11.50 -10.57
C LYS A 75 -8.76 -10.03 -10.14
N SER A 76 -7.61 -9.52 -9.68
CA SER A 76 -7.54 -8.23 -9.00
C SER A 76 -6.09 -7.73 -8.96
N ALA A 77 -5.47 -7.56 -10.12
CA ALA A 77 -4.12 -7.02 -10.20
C ALA A 77 -4.08 -5.61 -9.59
N LEU A 78 -3.31 -5.43 -8.52
CA LEU A 78 -3.14 -4.14 -7.85
C LEU A 78 -1.73 -3.60 -8.05
N GLY A 79 -1.61 -2.37 -8.53
CA GLY A 79 -0.36 -1.63 -8.56
C GLY A 79 -0.08 -0.91 -7.24
N CYS A 80 0.97 -0.09 -7.25
CA CYS A 80 1.39 0.69 -6.10
C CYS A 80 0.27 1.62 -5.62
N LEU A 81 -0.34 2.34 -6.56
CA LEU A 81 -1.33 3.36 -6.27
C LEU A 81 -2.61 2.78 -5.71
N GLU A 82 -3.02 1.61 -6.15
CA GLU A 82 -4.25 0.99 -5.71
C GLU A 82 -4.22 0.78 -4.19
N CYS A 83 -3.10 0.29 -3.65
CA CYS A 83 -2.95 0.11 -2.20
C CYS A 83 -2.60 1.42 -1.48
N HIS A 84 -1.81 2.31 -2.10
CA HIS A 84 -1.21 3.48 -1.44
C HIS A 84 -1.95 4.81 -1.64
N HIS A 85 -2.93 4.93 -2.54
CA HIS A 85 -3.69 6.18 -2.74
C HIS A 85 -4.82 6.40 -1.74
N GLY A 86 -5.00 5.51 -0.77
CA GLY A 86 -6.07 5.63 0.22
C GLY A 86 -7.43 5.13 -0.30
N ALA A 87 -8.33 4.91 0.65
CA ALA A 87 -9.62 4.24 0.42
C ALA A 87 -10.76 5.20 0.09
N ASN A 88 -10.61 6.50 0.36
CA ASN A 88 -11.64 7.51 0.13
C ASN A 88 -11.06 8.80 -0.50
N LEU A 89 -11.94 9.70 -0.95
CA LEU A 89 -11.55 10.92 -1.65
C LEU A 89 -10.64 11.83 -0.82
N SER A 90 -10.90 11.95 0.48
CA SER A 90 -10.08 12.78 1.37
C SER A 90 -8.64 12.26 1.46
N GLU A 91 -8.48 10.94 1.69
CA GLU A 91 -7.17 10.29 1.69
C GLU A 91 -6.45 10.45 0.34
N LYS A 92 -7.17 10.23 -0.78
CA LYS A 92 -6.65 10.41 -2.14
C LYS A 92 -6.12 11.83 -2.37
N MET A 93 -6.88 12.84 -1.96
CA MET A 93 -6.47 14.25 -2.09
C MET A 93 -5.26 14.57 -1.21
N GLY A 94 -5.20 14.03 0.01
CA GLY A 94 -4.05 14.19 0.89
C GLY A 94 -2.76 13.61 0.28
N ILE A 95 -2.84 12.42 -0.29
CA ILE A 95 -1.69 11.76 -0.94
C ILE A 95 -1.31 12.46 -2.24
N PHE A 96 -2.28 12.92 -3.03
CA PHE A 96 -2.02 13.73 -4.22
C PHE A 96 -1.25 15.02 -3.88
N TRP A 97 -1.65 15.75 -2.84
CA TRP A 97 -0.93 16.94 -2.41
C TRP A 97 0.47 16.63 -1.90
N PHE A 98 0.63 15.52 -1.18
CA PHE A 98 1.94 15.03 -0.77
C PHE A 98 2.86 14.72 -1.98
N GLN A 99 2.32 14.11 -3.03
CA GLN A 99 3.05 13.84 -4.28
C GLN A 99 3.45 15.13 -5.00
N ILE A 100 2.54 16.10 -5.13
CA ILE A 100 2.85 17.42 -5.70
C ILE A 100 3.99 18.07 -4.92
N LYS A 101 3.89 18.12 -3.59
CA LYS A 101 4.90 18.74 -2.73
C LYS A 101 6.27 18.09 -2.93
N ASN A 102 6.34 16.75 -2.91
CA ASN A 102 7.60 16.03 -3.09
C ASN A 102 8.17 16.18 -4.49
N THR A 103 7.30 16.23 -5.52
CA THR A 103 7.71 16.48 -6.90
C THR A 103 8.35 17.86 -7.02
N PHE A 104 7.71 18.88 -6.43
CA PHE A 104 8.26 20.23 -6.37
C PHE A 104 9.61 20.28 -5.64
N LEU A 105 9.70 19.68 -4.44
CA LEU A 105 10.95 19.58 -3.67
C LEU A 105 12.06 18.87 -4.47
N TYR A 106 11.70 17.82 -5.21
CA TYR A 106 12.64 17.08 -6.07
C TYR A 106 13.20 17.98 -7.17
N PHE A 107 12.34 18.71 -7.88
CA PHE A 107 12.78 19.60 -8.97
C PHE A 107 13.68 20.75 -8.50
N ILE A 108 13.50 21.24 -7.28
CA ILE A 108 14.37 22.29 -6.71
C ILE A 108 15.61 21.73 -5.99
N GLY A 109 15.85 20.42 -6.06
CA GLY A 109 17.01 19.77 -5.44
C GLY A 109 16.97 19.68 -3.91
N ASN A 110 15.80 19.81 -3.29
CA ASN A 110 15.61 19.81 -1.84
C ASN A 110 14.72 18.64 -1.36
N TYR A 111 14.78 17.52 -2.07
CA TYR A 111 14.03 16.32 -1.72
C TYR A 111 14.88 15.38 -0.85
N GLU A 112 14.35 15.06 0.33
CA GLU A 112 14.87 13.99 1.19
C GLU A 112 13.89 12.81 1.17
N GLU A 113 14.40 11.61 0.85
CA GLU A 113 13.57 10.42 0.85
C GLU A 113 13.14 10.07 2.30
N PRO A 114 11.84 9.91 2.56
CA PRO A 114 11.39 9.61 3.91
C PRO A 114 11.82 8.21 4.34
N LYS A 115 12.37 8.09 5.56
CA LYS A 115 12.81 6.82 6.15
C LYS A 115 11.65 5.87 6.46
N THR A 116 10.43 6.40 6.56
CA THR A 116 9.21 5.66 6.87
C THR A 116 8.07 6.10 5.94
N LEU A 117 7.08 5.22 5.75
CA LEU A 117 5.84 5.57 5.06
C LEU A 117 5.05 6.58 5.91
N THR A 118 4.81 7.76 5.36
CA THR A 118 3.97 8.81 5.99
C THR A 118 2.48 8.50 5.90
N SER A 119 2.08 7.67 4.93
CA SER A 119 0.70 7.21 4.75
C SER A 119 0.68 5.67 4.73
N PRO A 120 0.38 5.01 5.86
CA PRO A 120 0.26 3.56 5.90
C PRO A 120 -0.96 3.11 5.10
N VAL A 121 -0.88 1.91 4.51
CA VAL A 121 -2.03 1.30 3.82
C VAL A 121 -3.17 1.12 4.81
N SER A 122 -4.34 1.62 4.44
CA SER A 122 -5.54 1.59 5.27
C SER A 122 -6.21 0.22 5.24
N ASP A 123 -6.69 -0.25 6.39
CA ASP A 123 -7.52 -1.47 6.46
C ASP A 123 -8.84 -1.32 5.70
N LYS A 124 -9.32 -0.08 5.52
CA LYS A 124 -10.48 0.22 4.68
C LYS A 124 -10.24 -0.24 3.24
N PHE A 125 -9.02 -0.08 2.73
CA PHE A 125 -8.68 -0.57 1.40
C PHE A 125 -8.69 -2.10 1.36
N CYS A 126 -7.97 -2.74 2.27
CA CYS A 126 -7.91 -4.21 2.36
C CYS A 126 -9.31 -4.82 2.43
N SER A 127 -10.16 -4.25 3.30
CA SER A 127 -11.51 -4.73 3.54
C SER A 127 -12.53 -4.41 2.45
N SER A 128 -12.20 -3.55 1.47
CA SER A 128 -13.04 -3.36 0.28
C SER A 128 -13.06 -4.61 -0.61
N CYS A 129 -11.95 -5.37 -0.65
CA CYS A 129 -11.86 -6.65 -1.35
C CYS A 129 -12.02 -7.85 -0.41
N HIS A 130 -11.61 -7.71 0.84
CA HIS A 130 -11.56 -8.79 1.84
C HIS A 130 -12.64 -8.68 2.93
N GLY A 131 -13.73 -7.96 2.66
CA GLY A 131 -14.80 -7.71 3.64
C GLY A 131 -15.43 -8.98 4.25
N GLY A 132 -15.44 -10.10 3.52
CA GLY A 132 -15.91 -11.40 4.01
C GLY A 132 -14.92 -12.16 4.90
N MET A 133 -13.65 -11.73 4.93
CA MET A 133 -12.63 -12.26 5.87
C MET A 133 -12.60 -11.49 7.19
N ARG A 134 -13.52 -10.53 7.36
CA ARG A 134 -13.81 -9.92 8.66
C ARG A 134 -14.50 -10.95 9.54
N ALA A 135 -13.77 -11.57 10.45
CA ALA A 135 -14.46 -12.05 11.64
C ALA A 135 -14.86 -10.82 12.46
N LYS A 136 -16.12 -10.75 12.89
CA LYS A 136 -16.67 -9.62 13.65
C LYS A 136 -16.11 -9.65 15.08
N ALA A 137 -15.63 -8.51 15.56
CA ALA A 137 -15.25 -8.41 16.97
C ALA A 137 -16.52 -8.59 17.80
N VAL A 138 -16.40 -9.32 18.90
CA VAL A 138 -17.53 -9.50 19.82
C VAL A 138 -17.71 -8.20 20.63
N SER A 139 -16.63 -7.45 20.87
CA SER A 139 -16.65 -6.08 21.40
C SER A 139 -15.37 -5.30 21.00
N PRO A 140 -15.30 -3.98 21.20
CA PRO A 140 -14.11 -3.17 20.89
C PRO A 140 -12.83 -3.58 21.64
N ASN A 141 -12.93 -4.39 22.69
CA ASN A 141 -11.81 -4.85 23.52
C ASN A 141 -11.70 -6.39 23.56
N TYR A 142 -12.54 -7.12 22.84
CA TYR A 142 -12.55 -8.58 22.85
C TYR A 142 -12.87 -9.15 21.47
N HIS A 143 -12.08 -10.12 21.06
CA HIS A 143 -12.20 -10.74 19.76
C HIS A 143 -12.10 -12.26 19.83
N SER A 144 -12.79 -12.95 18.91
CA SER A 144 -12.44 -14.34 18.60
C SER A 144 -11.11 -14.36 17.84
N MET A 145 -10.36 -15.45 17.91
CA MET A 145 -8.98 -15.55 17.37
C MET A 145 -8.80 -15.13 15.90
N MET A 146 -9.88 -15.04 15.11
CA MET A 146 -9.83 -14.62 13.70
C MET A 146 -10.27 -13.17 13.47
N SER A 147 -10.74 -12.47 14.50
CA SER A 147 -11.34 -11.14 14.39
C SER A 147 -10.41 -10.06 14.91
N HIS A 148 -10.13 -9.03 14.11
CA HIS A 148 -9.50 -7.80 14.60
C HIS A 148 -10.22 -6.56 14.03
N ASP A 149 -11.33 -6.76 13.31
CA ASP A 149 -12.13 -5.68 12.74
C ASP A 149 -12.79 -4.90 13.87
N GLY A 150 -12.45 -3.61 14.01
CA GLY A 150 -12.89 -2.75 15.10
C GLY A 150 -11.83 -2.51 16.20
N LEU A 151 -10.73 -3.27 16.22
CA LEU A 151 -9.59 -2.98 17.09
C LEU A 151 -8.73 -1.89 16.46
N LYS A 152 -8.80 -0.67 17.00
CA LYS A 152 -8.04 0.48 16.49
C LYS A 152 -6.52 0.25 16.47
N GLU A 153 -6.03 -0.56 17.41
CA GLU A 153 -4.60 -0.86 17.58
C GLU A 153 -4.08 -1.91 16.59
N ILE A 154 -4.93 -2.72 15.97
CA ILE A 154 -4.51 -3.86 15.14
C ILE A 154 -4.94 -3.64 13.70
N THR A 155 -3.98 -3.31 12.82
CA THR A 155 -4.23 -3.17 11.38
C THR A 155 -3.79 -4.40 10.60
N CYS A 156 -4.39 -4.63 9.42
CA CYS A 156 -4.09 -5.77 8.55
C CYS A 156 -2.58 -5.89 8.30
N VAL A 157 -1.93 -4.76 8.00
CA VAL A 157 -0.50 -4.70 7.65
C VAL A 157 0.46 -4.88 8.84
N LYS A 158 -0.03 -4.82 10.10
CA LYS A 158 0.79 -5.16 11.27
C LYS A 158 1.14 -6.65 11.31
N CYS A 159 0.23 -7.50 10.81
CA CYS A 159 0.40 -8.95 10.74
C CYS A 159 0.79 -9.43 9.34
N HIS A 160 0.14 -8.88 8.30
CA HIS A 160 0.37 -9.22 6.90
C HIS A 160 1.42 -8.29 6.28
N THR A 161 2.68 -8.71 6.36
CA THR A 161 3.79 -7.91 5.85
C THR A 161 3.78 -7.88 4.32
N LEU A 162 3.57 -6.68 3.75
CA LEU A 162 3.35 -6.51 2.30
C LEU A 162 4.61 -6.71 1.45
N HIS A 163 5.72 -6.08 1.86
CA HIS A 163 6.94 -5.96 1.06
C HIS A 163 8.12 -6.76 1.64
N THR A 164 7.84 -7.95 2.17
CA THR A 164 8.89 -8.86 2.64
C THR A 164 8.65 -10.26 2.09
N PRO A 165 9.72 -11.08 1.98
CA PRO A 165 9.59 -12.49 1.69
C PRO A 165 8.63 -13.19 2.65
N PRO A 166 7.90 -14.22 2.19
CA PRO A 166 7.09 -15.04 3.07
C PRO A 166 7.97 -15.71 4.13
N ALA A 167 7.46 -15.81 5.35
CA ALA A 167 8.12 -16.54 6.42
C ALA A 167 8.05 -18.06 6.15
N PRO A 168 9.11 -18.83 6.45
CA PRO A 168 9.06 -20.29 6.33
C PRO A 168 7.87 -20.89 7.09
N GLY A 169 7.01 -21.62 6.38
CA GLY A 169 5.82 -22.27 6.96
C GLY A 169 4.76 -21.32 7.56
N GLY A 170 4.80 -20.03 7.22
CA GLY A 170 3.83 -19.01 7.67
C GLY A 170 3.19 -18.19 6.55
N GLY A 171 3.54 -18.45 5.29
CA GLY A 171 3.09 -17.62 4.16
C GLY A 171 3.53 -16.17 4.35
N PHE A 172 2.63 -15.22 4.14
CA PHE A 172 2.90 -13.78 4.31
C PHE A 172 2.63 -13.24 5.72
N LEU A 173 2.54 -14.13 6.72
CA LEU A 173 2.46 -13.76 8.12
C LEU A 173 3.84 -13.86 8.77
N ASP A 174 4.33 -12.76 9.31
CA ASP A 174 5.50 -12.75 10.18
C ASP A 174 5.06 -13.13 11.60
N LYS A 175 5.27 -14.39 11.97
CA LYS A 175 4.86 -14.95 13.28
C LYS A 175 5.38 -14.12 14.46
N LYS A 176 6.58 -13.55 14.37
CA LYS A 176 7.13 -12.71 15.44
C LYS A 176 6.33 -11.40 15.54
N LYS A 177 6.06 -10.74 14.41
CA LYS A 177 5.23 -9.52 14.40
C LYS A 177 3.81 -9.77 14.88
N VAL A 178 3.21 -10.90 14.49
CA VAL A 178 1.88 -11.29 14.97
C VAL A 178 1.89 -11.42 16.50
N LEU A 179 2.87 -12.13 17.08
CA LEU A 179 2.98 -12.24 18.53
C LEU A 179 3.23 -10.89 19.23
N THR A 180 4.02 -9.99 18.63
CA THR A 180 4.19 -8.62 19.13
C THR A 180 2.88 -7.84 19.09
N ALA A 181 2.09 -7.97 18.03
CA ALA A 181 0.78 -7.35 17.94
C ALA A 181 -0.20 -7.91 18.97
N CYS A 182 -0.21 -9.23 19.19
CA CYS A 182 -1.00 -9.86 20.25
C CYS A 182 -0.60 -9.37 21.64
N ALA A 183 0.69 -9.08 21.86
CA ALA A 183 1.21 -8.62 23.16
C ALA A 183 0.70 -7.22 23.55
N LEU A 184 0.12 -6.46 22.62
CA LEU A 184 -0.52 -5.18 22.92
C LEU A 184 -1.73 -5.33 23.84
N CYS A 185 -2.39 -6.49 23.80
CA CYS A 185 -3.61 -6.76 24.59
C CYS A 185 -3.52 -8.03 25.45
N HIS A 186 -2.74 -9.03 25.05
CA HIS A 186 -2.59 -10.29 25.77
C HIS A 186 -1.30 -10.33 26.58
N LYS A 187 -1.40 -10.76 27.84
CA LYS A 187 -0.23 -11.06 28.67
C LYS A 187 0.40 -12.38 28.16
N ASN A 188 1.68 -12.34 27.79
CA ASN A 188 2.47 -13.50 27.34
C ASN A 188 1.85 -14.28 26.16
N PRO A 189 1.55 -13.66 25.01
CA PRO A 189 0.89 -14.34 23.88
C PRO A 189 1.72 -15.50 23.33
N ALA A 190 3.05 -15.43 23.47
CA ALA A 190 3.96 -16.49 23.07
C ALA A 190 3.81 -17.78 23.90
N GLN A 191 3.14 -17.75 25.06
CA GLN A 191 2.88 -18.91 25.92
C GLN A 191 1.45 -19.46 25.77
N SER A 192 0.57 -18.76 25.05
CA SER A 192 -0.80 -19.21 24.85
C SER A 192 -0.84 -20.37 23.86
N GLU A 193 -1.19 -21.57 24.34
CA GLU A 193 -1.34 -22.77 23.50
C GLU A 193 -2.35 -22.54 22.37
N ILE A 194 -3.42 -21.81 22.67
CA ILE A 194 -4.47 -21.42 21.74
C ILE A 194 -3.91 -20.56 20.60
N LEU A 195 -3.09 -19.55 20.91
CA LEU A 195 -2.45 -18.70 19.90
C LEU A 195 -1.37 -19.46 19.12
N GLN A 196 -0.55 -20.26 19.79
CA GLN A 196 0.47 -21.08 19.15
C GLN A 196 -0.13 -22.04 18.13
N LYS A 197 -1.21 -22.76 18.51
CA LYS A 197 -1.94 -23.66 17.63
C LYS A 197 -2.53 -22.93 16.42
N SER A 198 -3.13 -21.77 16.63
CA SER A 198 -3.75 -20.97 15.56
C SER A 198 -2.72 -20.40 14.58
N LEU A 199 -1.51 -20.07 15.05
CA LEU A 199 -0.42 -19.57 14.21
C LEU A 199 0.41 -20.70 13.58
N GLY A 200 0.09 -21.97 13.84
CA GLY A 200 0.93 -23.09 13.42
C GLY A 200 2.36 -22.97 13.93
N VAL A 201 2.53 -22.41 15.14
CA VAL A 201 3.81 -22.40 15.87
C VAL A 201 3.79 -23.63 16.75
N ARG A 202 4.68 -24.60 16.52
CA ARG A 202 4.83 -25.70 17.48
C ARG A 202 5.24 -25.09 18.82
N ALA A 203 4.60 -25.50 19.91
CA ALA A 203 5.02 -25.12 21.25
C ALA A 203 6.52 -25.37 21.37
N ASN A 204 7.30 -24.32 21.60
CA ASN A 204 8.68 -24.51 22.01
C ASN A 204 8.58 -25.28 23.33
N LYS A 205 8.99 -26.55 23.32
CA LYS A 205 9.30 -27.26 24.56
C LYS A 205 10.39 -26.44 25.22
N ALA A 206 10.02 -25.68 26.25
CA ALA A 206 11.00 -25.02 27.10
C ALA A 206 11.93 -26.12 27.63
N HIS A 207 13.22 -26.00 27.32
CA HIS A 207 14.26 -26.72 28.02
C HIS A 207 14.49 -26.04 29.37
#